data_AF-A0A539EDU6-F1
#
_entry.id   AF-A0A539EDU6-F1
#
_cell.length_a   1.000
_cell.length_b   1.000
_cell.length_c   1.000
_cell.angle_alpha   90.00
_cell.angle_beta   90.00
_cell.angle_gamma   90.00
#
_symmetry.space_group_name_H-M   'P 1'
#
loop_
_entity.id
_entity.type
_entity.pdbx_description
1 polymer ?
#
loop_
_entity_poly.entity_id
_entity_poly.type
_entity_poly.pdbx_seq_one_letter_code
_entity_poly.pdbx_strand_id
1 'polypeptide(L)'
;MIVRRFGTAAILAMALSGPPAHAFVPQTITVDGINDFDPSNLIDMDAGDTEIKNWCTGDPENDAPMDLGSIYITNDNSFLYVGYFYDRDCFTSPQVNLGMALDVNDAAGNVTDRFGRKIAWNTVAFKPDYYLYDVIDGFNYEELQETNGAGGWVNISTQVNPAWGSGSNGLGIIELGPSPIFVEYKLPLSVFNKLAPGGLVA
;
A
#
# COMPACT_ATOMS: atom_id res chain seq x y z
N MET A 1 45.79 -55.19 16.24
CA MET A 1 44.89 -55.48 15.10
C MET A 1 43.50 -55.54 15.71
N ILE A 2 42.61 -54.54 15.67
CA ILE A 2 42.00 -53.65 14.64
C ILE A 2 41.56 -52.37 15.42
N VAL A 3 42.05 -51.14 15.19
CA VAL A 3 41.73 -50.09 14.17
C VAL A 3 40.25 -49.65 14.05
N ARG A 4 39.94 -48.50 14.71
CA ARG A 4 39.01 -47.38 14.35
C ARG A 4 37.49 -47.69 14.36
N ARG A 5 36.56 -46.75 14.61
CA ARG A 5 36.46 -45.33 14.22
C ARG A 5 35.55 -44.52 15.17
N PHE A 6 35.98 -43.29 15.46
CA PHE A 6 35.10 -42.17 15.80
C PHE A 6 34.24 -41.82 14.57
N GLY A 7 32.95 -41.55 14.78
CA GLY A 7 32.04 -41.05 13.76
C GLY A 7 31.15 -39.97 14.35
N THR A 8 31.63 -38.74 14.31
CA THR A 8 30.90 -37.51 14.62
C THR A 8 29.74 -37.35 13.64
N ALA A 9 28.49 -37.42 14.11
CA ALA A 9 27.33 -37.07 13.30
C ALA A 9 27.22 -35.54 13.26
N ALA A 10 27.65 -34.95 12.14
CA ALA A 10 27.42 -33.54 11.85
C ALA A 10 25.93 -33.35 11.55
N ILE A 11 25.23 -32.59 12.39
CA ILE A 11 23.90 -32.08 12.09
C ILE A 11 24.09 -30.97 11.06
N LEU A 12 23.72 -31.25 9.81
CA LEU A 12 23.68 -30.29 8.73
C LEU A 12 22.49 -29.35 8.97
N ALA A 13 22.75 -28.16 9.50
CA ALA A 13 21.78 -27.08 9.53
C ALA A 13 21.52 -26.63 8.08
N MET A 14 20.37 -26.99 7.52
CA MET A 14 19.84 -26.30 6.36
C MET A 14 19.43 -24.90 6.81
N ALA A 15 20.34 -23.94 6.65
CA ALA A 15 19.95 -22.54 6.59
C ALA A 15 19.08 -22.39 5.34
N LEU A 16 17.77 -22.22 5.57
CA LEU A 16 16.86 -21.68 4.57
C LEU A 16 17.41 -20.32 4.18
N SER A 17 18.17 -20.25 3.08
CA SER A 17 18.38 -19.00 2.37
C SER A 17 17.04 -18.60 1.80
N GLY A 18 16.29 -17.79 2.55
CA GLY A 18 15.20 -17.01 1.96
C GLY A 18 15.80 -16.22 0.77
N PRO A 19 15.03 -16.02 -0.31
CA PRO A 19 15.47 -15.11 -1.36
C PRO A 19 15.85 -13.76 -0.72
N PRO A 20 16.89 -13.07 -1.22
CA PRO A 20 17.15 -11.72 -0.78
C PRO A 20 15.86 -10.92 -0.98
N ALA A 21 15.34 -10.33 0.10
CA ALA A 21 14.30 -9.33 -0.01
C ALA A 21 14.80 -8.29 -1.01
N HIS A 22 14.04 -8.02 -2.08
CA HIS A 22 14.37 -6.96 -3.01
C HIS A 22 14.57 -5.69 -2.21
N ALA A 23 15.78 -5.14 -2.30
CA ALA A 23 16.20 -4.00 -1.52
C ALA A 23 15.47 -2.77 -2.06
N PHE A 24 14.67 -2.14 -1.21
CA PHE A 24 14.29 -0.74 -1.39
C PHE A 24 15.58 0.07 -1.56
N VAL A 25 15.68 0.84 -2.65
CA VAL A 25 16.68 1.89 -2.83
C VAL A 25 16.09 3.15 -2.21
N PRO A 26 16.57 3.60 -1.03
CA PRO A 26 16.04 4.79 -0.40
C PRO A 26 16.22 6.00 -1.31
N GLN A 27 15.13 6.73 -1.54
CA GLN A 27 15.08 7.81 -2.51
C GLN A 27 14.08 8.87 -2.04
N THR A 28 14.45 10.13 -2.18
CA THR A 28 13.52 11.26 -2.07
C THR A 28 12.86 11.46 -3.43
N ILE A 29 11.53 11.36 -3.47
CA ILE A 29 10.72 11.57 -4.67
C ILE A 29 10.11 12.98 -4.67
N THR A 30 10.09 13.63 -5.84
CA THR A 30 9.30 14.84 -6.06
C THR A 30 7.88 14.39 -6.37
N VAL A 31 6.89 14.86 -5.60
CA VAL A 31 5.48 14.54 -5.85
C VAL A 31 4.90 15.59 -6.79
N ASP A 32 4.90 15.30 -8.10
CA ASP A 32 4.48 16.17 -9.20
C ASP A 32 3.72 15.48 -10.35
N GLY A 33 3.40 14.19 -10.20
CA GLY A 33 2.68 13.34 -11.16
C GLY A 33 3.58 12.74 -12.25
N ILE A 34 4.90 12.81 -12.12
CA ILE A 34 5.86 12.16 -13.01
C ILE A 34 6.52 11.00 -12.24
N ASN A 35 6.65 9.84 -12.90
CA ASN A 35 7.33 8.70 -12.28
C ASN A 35 8.84 8.95 -12.16
N ASP A 36 9.25 9.41 -10.98
CA ASP A 36 10.63 9.66 -10.59
C ASP A 36 11.29 8.48 -9.85
N PHE A 37 10.59 7.35 -9.65
CA PHE A 37 11.10 6.24 -8.87
C PHE A 37 12.26 5.52 -9.57
N ASP A 38 13.29 5.13 -8.79
CA ASP A 38 14.30 4.17 -9.26
C ASP A 38 13.58 2.89 -9.70
N PRO A 39 13.85 2.36 -10.90
CA PRO A 39 13.21 1.13 -11.39
C PRO A 39 13.36 -0.08 -10.46
N SER A 40 14.38 -0.08 -9.57
CA SER A 40 14.60 -1.11 -8.56
C SER A 40 13.60 -1.06 -7.40
N ASN A 41 12.86 0.04 -7.25
CA ASN A 41 11.79 0.23 -6.26
C ASN A 41 10.42 -0.28 -6.73
N LEU A 42 10.37 -0.91 -7.92
CA LEU A 42 9.19 -1.63 -8.40
C LEU A 42 8.93 -2.85 -7.49
N ILE A 43 7.77 -2.84 -6.82
CA ILE A 43 7.34 -3.92 -5.93
C ILE A 43 6.46 -4.92 -6.65
N ASP A 44 5.62 -4.44 -7.57
CA ASP A 44 4.72 -5.28 -8.34
C ASP A 44 4.41 -4.68 -9.70
N MET A 45 4.00 -5.56 -10.62
CA MET A 45 3.45 -5.23 -11.93
C MET A 45 2.24 -6.15 -12.12
N ASP A 46 1.10 -5.71 -11.61
CA ASP A 46 -0.13 -6.51 -11.53
C ASP A 46 -0.66 -6.84 -12.94
N ALA A 47 -0.57 -5.91 -13.89
CA ALA A 47 -0.71 -6.14 -15.35
C ALA A 47 -1.86 -7.09 -15.73
N GLY A 48 -2.99 -7.00 -14.99
CA GLY A 48 -4.26 -7.61 -15.33
C GLY A 48 -4.62 -8.95 -14.67
N ASP A 49 -4.07 -9.32 -13.50
CA ASP A 49 -4.46 -10.56 -12.79
C ASP A 49 -5.48 -10.38 -11.64
N THR A 50 -5.69 -9.14 -11.16
CA THR A 50 -6.63 -8.83 -10.06
C THR A 50 -8.01 -8.28 -10.48
N GLU A 51 -8.33 -8.23 -11.77
CA GLU A 51 -9.43 -7.41 -12.26
C GLU A 51 -10.64 -8.15 -12.87
N ILE A 52 -11.76 -7.41 -13.01
CA ILE A 52 -13.00 -7.89 -13.62
C ILE A 52 -12.87 -7.81 -15.15
N LYS A 53 -12.66 -8.95 -15.81
CA LYS A 53 -12.69 -9.02 -17.28
C LYS A 53 -14.12 -8.93 -17.82
N ASN A 54 -14.27 -8.46 -19.07
CA ASN A 54 -15.55 -8.39 -19.80
C ASN A 54 -16.61 -7.49 -19.17
N TRP A 55 -16.21 -6.43 -18.47
CA TRP A 55 -17.15 -5.47 -17.86
C TRP A 55 -17.58 -4.38 -18.84
N CYS A 56 -16.65 -3.87 -19.63
CA CYS A 56 -16.98 -2.95 -20.70
C CYS A 56 -17.65 -3.73 -21.85
N THR A 57 -18.35 -3.04 -22.75
CA THR A 57 -19.08 -3.68 -23.86
C THR A 57 -18.36 -3.51 -25.20
N GLY A 58 -17.11 -3.01 -25.16
CA GLY A 58 -16.36 -2.56 -26.32
C GLY A 58 -15.26 -3.52 -26.79
N ASP A 59 -14.58 -4.21 -25.88
CA ASP A 59 -13.53 -5.17 -26.22
C ASP A 59 -13.37 -6.24 -25.10
N PRO A 60 -14.29 -7.22 -25.01
CA PRO A 60 -14.39 -8.14 -23.87
C PRO A 60 -13.10 -8.90 -23.50
N GLU A 61 -12.22 -9.14 -24.47
CA GLU A 61 -10.95 -9.85 -24.28
C GLU A 61 -9.83 -8.95 -23.72
N ASN A 62 -9.98 -7.62 -23.78
CA ASN A 62 -9.06 -6.62 -23.24
C ASN A 62 -9.71 -5.67 -22.23
N ASP A 63 -10.99 -5.86 -21.89
CA ASP A 63 -11.72 -4.99 -20.97
C ASP A 63 -11.24 -5.20 -19.54
N ALA A 64 -10.30 -4.34 -19.17
CA ALA A 64 -9.56 -4.25 -17.92
C ALA A 64 -9.97 -2.96 -17.20
N PRO A 65 -11.22 -2.86 -16.70
CA PRO A 65 -11.81 -1.58 -16.35
C PRO A 65 -11.12 -0.89 -15.16
N MET A 66 -10.31 -1.63 -14.40
CA MET A 66 -9.55 -1.13 -13.27
C MET A 66 -8.31 -2.01 -13.10
N ASP A 67 -7.19 -1.56 -13.68
CA ASP A 67 -5.91 -2.27 -13.63
C ASP A 67 -4.90 -1.42 -12.86
N LEU A 68 -4.27 -2.00 -11.84
CA LEU A 68 -3.10 -1.40 -11.24
C LEU A 68 -1.90 -1.83 -12.08
N GLY A 69 -1.15 -0.86 -12.60
CA GLY A 69 0.04 -1.14 -13.38
C GLY A 69 1.25 -1.42 -12.48
N SER A 70 2.36 -0.77 -12.81
CA SER A 70 3.56 -0.82 -11.97
C SER A 70 3.33 -0.10 -10.64
N ILE A 71 3.65 -0.76 -9.53
CA ILE A 71 3.58 -0.22 -8.17
C ILE A 71 4.99 -0.04 -7.62
N TYR A 72 5.31 1.18 -7.21
CA TYR A 72 6.59 1.57 -6.67
C TYR A 72 6.46 2.02 -5.22
N ILE A 73 7.42 1.61 -4.39
CA ILE A 73 7.51 2.04 -3.01
C ILE A 73 8.97 2.35 -2.70
N THR A 74 9.22 3.50 -2.08
CA THR A 74 10.54 3.85 -1.51
C THR A 74 10.35 4.70 -0.28
N ASN A 75 11.43 5.03 0.41
CA ASN A 75 11.41 5.95 1.53
C ASN A 75 12.70 6.76 1.58
N ASP A 76 12.64 7.90 2.27
CA ASP A 76 13.83 8.59 2.76
C ASP A 76 13.82 8.61 4.30
N ASN A 77 14.58 9.54 4.90
CA ASN A 77 14.65 9.68 6.35
C ASN A 77 13.36 10.21 7.00
N SER A 78 12.44 10.77 6.21
CA SER A 78 11.28 11.51 6.70
C SER A 78 9.96 10.99 6.14
N PHE A 79 9.95 10.42 4.93
CA PHE A 79 8.73 10.04 4.23
C PHE A 79 8.80 8.63 3.64
N LEU A 80 7.65 7.96 3.65
CA LEU A 80 7.32 6.86 2.75
C LEU A 80 6.74 7.46 1.47
N TYR A 81 7.19 6.97 0.32
CA TYR A 81 6.71 7.35 -1.01
C TYR A 81 6.08 6.15 -1.67
N VAL A 82 4.92 6.37 -2.28
CA VAL A 82 4.20 5.37 -3.07
C VAL A 82 3.85 6.01 -4.39
N GLY A 83 4.10 5.29 -5.48
CA GLY A 83 3.68 5.66 -6.82
C GLY A 83 3.11 4.45 -7.52
N TYR A 84 2.04 4.60 -8.29
CA TYR A 84 1.53 3.52 -9.12
C TYR A 84 0.83 4.05 -10.35
N PHE A 85 0.89 3.26 -11.41
CA PHE A 85 0.01 3.47 -12.56
C PHE A 85 -1.34 2.82 -12.29
N TYR A 86 -2.41 3.43 -12.78
CA TYR A 86 -3.68 2.72 -12.92
C TYR A 86 -4.36 3.07 -14.23
N ASP A 87 -5.04 2.09 -14.79
CA ASP A 87 -6.00 2.29 -15.87
C ASP A 87 -7.43 2.30 -15.32
N ARG A 88 -8.28 3.09 -15.95
CA ARG A 88 -9.71 3.18 -15.63
C ARG A 88 -10.53 3.04 -16.91
N ASP A 89 -10.41 1.90 -17.56
CA ASP A 89 -11.15 1.68 -18.78
C ASP A 89 -12.66 1.69 -18.52
N CYS A 90 -13.37 2.46 -19.34
CA CYS A 90 -14.83 2.63 -19.34
C CYS A 90 -15.50 3.11 -18.03
N PHE A 91 -14.77 3.34 -16.92
CA PHE A 91 -15.29 4.00 -15.72
C PHE A 91 -15.20 5.53 -15.83
N THR A 92 -16.21 6.12 -16.47
CA THR A 92 -16.49 7.58 -16.40
C THR A 92 -17.47 7.93 -15.28
N SER A 93 -18.18 6.92 -14.75
CA SER A 93 -19.07 6.96 -13.58
C SER A 93 -19.51 5.51 -13.26
N PRO A 94 -19.59 5.07 -11.99
CA PRO A 94 -19.39 5.81 -10.75
C PRO A 94 -17.91 6.13 -10.46
N GLN A 95 -17.67 6.94 -9.42
CA GLN A 95 -16.34 7.34 -8.95
C GLN A 95 -15.46 6.11 -8.68
N VAL A 96 -14.20 6.17 -9.11
CA VAL A 96 -13.21 5.13 -8.85
C VAL A 96 -12.62 5.38 -7.47
N ASN A 97 -12.52 4.34 -6.65
CA ASN A 97 -11.99 4.47 -5.30
C ASN A 97 -10.75 3.59 -5.17
N LEU A 98 -9.59 4.21 -4.96
CA LEU A 98 -8.35 3.51 -4.69
C LEU A 98 -8.09 3.51 -3.19
N GLY A 99 -7.50 2.42 -2.70
CA GLY A 99 -7.27 2.25 -1.29
C GLY A 99 -6.02 1.42 -1.02
N MET A 100 -5.22 1.87 -0.06
CA MET A 100 -4.03 1.18 0.40
C MET A 100 -4.15 0.85 1.88
N ALA A 101 -3.95 -0.41 2.22
CA ALA A 101 -3.88 -0.90 3.58
C ALA A 101 -2.42 -1.11 3.97
N LEU A 102 -1.98 -0.54 5.09
CA LEU A 102 -0.60 -0.61 5.57
C LEU A 102 -0.56 -1.24 6.96
N ASP A 103 0.41 -2.11 7.19
CA ASP A 103 0.71 -2.73 8.47
C ASP A 103 2.16 -2.38 8.85
N VAL A 104 2.40 -2.06 10.13
CA VAL A 104 3.75 -1.70 10.63
C VAL A 104 4.49 -2.90 11.22
N ASN A 105 4.17 -4.10 10.73
CA ASN A 105 4.73 -5.39 11.12
C ASN A 105 4.49 -5.75 12.58
N ASP A 106 3.29 -5.46 13.09
CA ASP A 106 2.86 -5.90 14.42
C ASP A 106 1.65 -6.84 14.34
N ALA A 107 1.32 -7.50 15.46
CA ALA A 107 0.19 -8.43 15.52
C ALA A 107 -1.16 -7.73 15.76
N ALA A 108 -1.14 -6.40 15.96
CA ALA A 108 -2.34 -5.59 16.14
C ALA A 108 -2.97 -5.31 14.76
N GLY A 109 -3.74 -4.21 14.63
CA GLY A 109 -4.45 -3.90 13.41
C GLY A 109 -5.92 -4.29 13.42
N ASN A 110 -6.61 -3.96 12.33
CA ASN A 110 -8.05 -4.13 12.21
C ASN A 110 -8.43 -5.27 11.26
N VAL A 111 -9.45 -6.04 11.63
CA VAL A 111 -10.04 -7.09 10.77
C VAL A 111 -11.18 -6.57 9.89
N THR A 112 -11.70 -5.37 10.18
CA THR A 112 -12.82 -4.77 9.45
C THR A 112 -12.31 -3.78 8.41
N ASP A 113 -12.82 -3.90 7.19
CA ASP A 113 -12.58 -2.87 6.19
C ASP A 113 -13.35 -1.59 6.54
N ARG A 114 -12.66 -0.44 6.50
CA ARG A 114 -13.23 0.87 6.84
C ARG A 114 -14.39 1.27 5.92
N PHE A 115 -14.33 0.86 4.65
CA PHE A 115 -15.22 1.31 3.59
C PHE A 115 -16.23 0.25 3.17
N GLY A 116 -16.33 -0.85 3.94
CA GLY A 116 -17.29 -1.93 3.70
C GLY A 116 -17.01 -2.77 2.45
N ARG A 117 -15.80 -2.71 1.91
CA ARG A 117 -15.33 -3.58 0.82
C ARG A 117 -15.20 -5.01 1.34
N LYS A 118 -15.34 -6.00 0.45
CA LYS A 118 -15.28 -7.43 0.79
C LYS A 118 -13.84 -7.96 0.89
N ILE A 119 -12.97 -7.21 1.57
CA ILE A 119 -11.57 -7.59 1.83
C ILE A 119 -11.51 -8.20 3.24
N ALA A 120 -10.93 -9.40 3.36
CA ALA A 120 -10.94 -10.17 4.60
C ALA A 120 -9.54 -10.24 5.24
N TRP A 121 -9.34 -9.50 6.33
CA TRP A 121 -8.09 -9.50 7.11
C TRP A 121 -8.13 -10.44 8.32
N ASN A 122 -9.20 -11.22 8.48
CA ASN A 122 -9.44 -12.08 9.63
C ASN A 122 -8.52 -13.31 9.71
N THR A 123 -7.81 -13.64 8.63
CA THR A 123 -6.94 -14.83 8.54
C THR A 123 -5.46 -14.52 8.28
N VAL A 124 -5.11 -13.24 8.14
CA VAL A 124 -3.71 -12.81 7.96
C VAL A 124 -3.02 -12.57 9.31
N ALA A 125 -1.72 -12.87 9.37
CA ALA A 125 -0.92 -12.69 10.57
C ALA A 125 -0.76 -11.19 10.93
N PHE A 126 -0.52 -10.38 9.90
CA PHE A 126 -0.32 -8.93 9.94
C PHE A 126 -1.57 -8.26 9.40
N LYS A 127 -2.17 -7.35 10.17
CA LYS A 127 -3.47 -6.75 9.83
C LYS A 127 -3.28 -5.26 9.63
N PRO A 128 -4.11 -4.63 8.76
CA PRO A 128 -3.95 -3.21 8.50
C PRO A 128 -4.09 -2.36 9.75
N ASP A 129 -3.12 -1.48 9.88
CA ASP A 129 -2.98 -0.47 10.92
C ASP A 129 -3.41 0.88 10.43
N TYR A 130 -3.09 1.14 9.17
CA TYR A 130 -3.47 2.33 8.47
C TYR A 130 -4.25 1.97 7.21
N TYR A 131 -5.20 2.82 6.87
CA TYR A 131 -5.95 2.75 5.64
C TYR A 131 -5.89 4.12 4.96
N LEU A 132 -5.25 4.19 3.81
CA LEU A 132 -5.31 5.34 2.92
C LEU A 132 -6.41 5.10 1.89
N TYR A 133 -7.18 6.15 1.63
CA TYR A 133 -8.27 6.10 0.69
C TYR A 133 -8.27 7.34 -0.19
N ASP A 134 -8.51 7.13 -1.47
CA ASP A 134 -8.56 8.13 -2.50
C ASP A 134 -9.79 7.90 -3.37
N VAL A 135 -10.75 8.83 -3.30
CA VAL A 135 -11.93 8.84 -4.18
C VAL A 135 -11.60 9.73 -5.37
N ILE A 136 -11.55 9.10 -6.52
CA ILE A 136 -11.15 9.71 -7.76
C ILE A 136 -12.41 10.02 -8.58
N ASP A 137 -12.49 11.27 -9.05
CA ASP A 137 -13.58 11.87 -9.84
C ASP A 137 -14.74 12.51 -9.03
N GLY A 138 -15.26 13.63 -9.54
CA GLY A 138 -16.38 14.43 -9.01
C GLY A 138 -16.11 15.24 -7.72
N PHE A 139 -15.47 14.60 -6.72
CA PHE A 139 -15.03 15.21 -5.47
C PHE A 139 -13.84 14.37 -5.01
N ASN A 140 -12.63 14.82 -5.36
CA ASN A 140 -11.42 14.18 -4.86
C ASN A 140 -11.56 14.10 -3.32
N TYR A 141 -11.55 12.91 -2.72
CA TYR A 141 -11.65 12.76 -1.27
C TYR A 141 -10.56 11.83 -0.79
N GLU A 142 -9.59 12.43 -0.12
CA GLU A 142 -8.41 11.73 0.38
C GLU A 142 -8.49 11.66 1.91
N GLU A 143 -8.27 10.48 2.46
CA GLU A 143 -8.14 10.30 3.90
C GLU A 143 -7.14 9.23 4.31
N LEU A 144 -6.44 9.49 5.42
CA LEU A 144 -5.63 8.52 6.12
C LEU A 144 -6.33 8.18 7.44
N GLN A 145 -6.56 6.89 7.65
CA GLN A 145 -7.17 6.33 8.85
C GLN A 145 -6.14 5.49 9.61
N GLU A 146 -6.18 5.53 10.93
CA GLU A 146 -5.45 4.63 11.83
C GLU A 146 -6.44 3.76 12.60
N THR A 147 -6.08 2.50 12.85
CA THR A 147 -6.87 1.62 13.70
C THR A 147 -6.95 2.15 15.13
N ASN A 148 -8.13 2.05 15.75
CA ASN A 148 -8.29 2.35 17.17
C ASN A 148 -8.17 1.12 18.09
N GLY A 149 -7.80 -0.05 17.54
CA GLY A 149 -7.63 -1.31 18.28
C GLY A 149 -8.93 -1.99 18.74
N ALA A 150 -10.10 -1.36 18.56
CA ALA A 150 -11.42 -1.89 18.95
C ALA A 150 -12.30 -2.25 17.74
N GLY A 151 -11.68 -2.55 16.60
CA GLY A 151 -12.39 -2.80 15.33
C GLY A 151 -12.86 -1.51 14.62
N GLY A 152 -12.47 -0.34 15.11
CA GLY A 152 -12.76 0.96 14.52
C GLY A 152 -11.54 1.64 13.92
N TRP A 153 -11.80 2.81 13.35
CA TRP A 153 -10.86 3.62 12.58
C TRP A 153 -10.98 5.09 13.01
N VAL A 154 -9.87 5.80 13.02
CA VAL A 154 -9.78 7.23 13.34
C VAL A 154 -9.10 7.95 12.18
N ASN A 155 -9.69 9.04 11.71
CA ASN A 155 -9.06 9.87 10.68
C ASN A 155 -7.87 10.62 11.30
N ILE A 156 -6.68 10.41 10.74
CA ILE A 156 -5.43 11.04 11.15
C ILE A 156 -4.82 11.93 10.06
N SER A 157 -5.60 12.31 9.04
CA SER A 157 -5.12 13.07 7.88
C SER A 157 -4.48 14.41 8.26
N THR A 158 -4.91 15.03 9.37
CA THR A 158 -4.28 16.25 9.91
C THR A 158 -2.83 16.07 10.35
N GLN A 159 -2.39 14.84 10.59
CA GLN A 159 -0.98 14.53 10.88
C GLN A 159 -0.11 14.54 9.62
N VAL A 160 -0.72 14.34 8.45
CA VAL A 160 -0.07 14.44 7.13
C VAL A 160 -0.15 15.87 6.62
N ASN A 161 -1.36 16.44 6.66
CA ASN A 161 -1.66 17.78 6.18
C ASN A 161 -2.39 18.58 7.27
N PRO A 162 -1.68 19.30 8.15
CA PRO A 162 -2.31 20.01 9.26
C PRO A 162 -3.35 21.07 8.85
N ALA A 163 -3.27 21.56 7.62
CA ALA A 163 -4.23 22.51 7.07
C ALA A 163 -5.55 21.83 6.64
N TRP A 164 -5.53 20.53 6.34
CA TRP A 164 -6.65 19.78 5.76
C TRP A 164 -6.77 18.40 6.40
N GLY A 165 -7.86 18.17 7.14
CA GLY A 165 -8.06 16.93 7.91
C GLY A 165 -8.73 15.78 7.16
N SER A 166 -8.63 15.78 5.82
CA SER A 166 -9.39 15.02 4.80
C SER A 166 -10.21 15.94 3.90
N GLY A 167 -10.64 15.42 2.75
CA GLY A 167 -11.41 16.19 1.77
C GLY A 167 -10.73 16.26 0.41
N SER A 168 -11.13 17.26 -0.38
CA SER A 168 -10.48 17.62 -1.64
C SER A 168 -9.00 17.83 -1.46
N ASN A 169 -8.21 16.90 -2.01
CA ASN A 169 -6.76 16.92 -1.93
C ASN A 169 -6.23 16.95 -0.48
N GLY A 170 -6.91 16.22 0.40
CA GLY A 170 -6.66 16.24 1.85
C GLY A 170 -5.28 15.71 2.24
N LEU A 171 -4.71 14.80 1.46
CA LEU A 171 -3.39 14.21 1.69
C LEU A 171 -2.32 14.71 0.73
N GLY A 172 -2.71 15.44 -0.33
CA GLY A 172 -1.76 15.93 -1.33
C GLY A 172 -1.41 14.86 -2.35
N ILE A 173 -2.34 13.94 -2.64
CA ILE A 173 -2.13 12.91 -3.65
C ILE A 173 -2.18 13.59 -5.02
N ILE A 174 -1.21 13.28 -5.88
CA ILE A 174 -1.16 13.80 -7.24
C ILE A 174 -1.52 12.68 -8.19
N GLU A 175 -2.47 12.97 -9.07
CA GLU A 175 -2.94 12.07 -10.12
C GLU A 175 -2.87 12.82 -11.46
N LEU A 176 -1.89 12.51 -12.30
CA LEU A 176 -1.68 13.22 -13.56
C LEU A 176 -1.34 12.28 -14.72
N GLY A 177 -1.58 12.79 -15.93
CA GLY A 177 -1.23 12.12 -17.18
C GLY A 177 -2.43 11.54 -17.94
N PRO A 178 -2.21 11.09 -19.20
CA PRO A 178 -3.18 10.28 -19.93
C PRO A 178 -3.29 8.89 -19.29
N SER A 179 -4.35 8.13 -19.57
CA SER A 179 -4.39 6.72 -19.16
C SER A 179 -3.23 5.92 -19.78
N PRO A 180 -2.52 5.07 -19.03
CA PRO A 180 -2.69 4.85 -17.59
C PRO A 180 -2.17 6.04 -16.77
N ILE A 181 -2.99 6.50 -15.81
CA ILE A 181 -2.71 7.67 -14.97
C ILE A 181 -1.66 7.29 -13.94
N PHE A 182 -0.70 8.18 -13.69
CA PHE A 182 0.24 8.00 -12.60
C PHE A 182 -0.27 8.70 -11.34
N VAL A 183 -0.37 7.93 -10.25
CA VAL A 183 -0.71 8.42 -8.92
C VAL A 183 0.53 8.34 -8.06
N GLU A 184 0.77 9.39 -7.29
CA GLU A 184 1.81 9.35 -6.27
C GLU A 184 1.51 10.24 -5.08
N TYR A 185 2.08 9.83 -3.96
CA TYR A 185 1.97 10.54 -2.71
C TYR A 185 3.12 10.21 -1.78
N LYS A 186 3.21 10.98 -0.70
CA LYS A 186 4.13 10.74 0.39
C LYS A 186 3.43 10.81 1.73
N LEU A 187 3.82 9.94 2.64
CA LEU A 187 3.33 9.91 4.02
C LEU A 187 4.51 10.18 4.97
N PRO A 188 4.41 11.14 5.89
CA PRO A 188 5.46 11.35 6.89
C PRO A 188 5.63 10.09 7.72
N LEU A 189 6.86 9.59 7.87
CA LEU A 189 7.13 8.40 8.69
C LEU A 189 6.68 8.59 10.15
N SER A 190 6.59 9.84 10.62
CA SER A 190 6.09 10.17 11.94
C SER A 190 4.63 9.76 12.20
N VAL A 191 3.82 9.53 11.15
CA VAL A 191 2.42 9.08 11.30
C VAL A 191 2.33 7.59 11.62
N PHE A 192 3.36 6.81 11.33
CA PHE A 192 3.39 5.36 11.54
C PHE A 192 3.87 4.95 12.95
N ASN A 193 3.82 5.88 13.89
CA ASN A 193 4.39 5.69 15.23
C ASN A 193 3.43 5.02 16.23
N LYS A 194 2.26 4.52 15.79
CA LYS A 194 1.16 3.96 16.59
C LYS A 194 1.24 4.31 18.08
N LEU A 195 0.50 5.37 18.44
CA LEU A 195 0.13 5.79 19.79
C LEU A 195 0.73 4.92 20.90
N ALA A 196 1.67 5.48 21.68
CA ALA A 196 2.12 4.85 22.92
C ALA A 196 0.91 4.24 23.64
N PRO A 197 0.91 2.93 24.02
CA PRO A 197 -0.24 2.29 24.62
C PRO A 197 -0.74 3.13 25.81
N GLY A 198 -1.92 3.77 25.66
CA GLY A 198 -2.49 4.68 26.67
C GLY A 198 -2.38 6.19 26.40
N GLY A 199 -1.98 6.63 25.21
CA GLY A 199 -1.92 8.05 24.83
C GLY A 199 -3.25 8.69 24.42
N LEU A 200 -4.30 8.60 25.23
CA LEU A 200 -5.39 9.59 25.23
C LEU A 200 -5.16 10.49 26.46
N VAL A 201 -4.63 11.68 26.25
CA VAL A 201 -4.66 12.71 27.29
C VAL A 201 -5.94 13.51 27.11
N ALA A 202 -6.87 13.26 28.05
CA ALA A 202 -8.00 14.07 28.51
C ALA A 202 -8.86 14.83 27.47
#